data_AF-A0A2X4TJC0-F1
#
_entry.id   AF-A0A2X4TJC0-F1
#
_cell.length_a   1.000
_cell.length_b   1.000
_cell.length_c   1.000
_cell.angle_alpha   90.00
_cell.angle_beta   90.00
_cell.angle_gamma   90.00
#
_symmetry.space_group_name_H-M   'P 1'
#
loop_
_entity.id
_entity.type
_entity.pdbx_description
1 polymer ?
#
loop_
_entity_poly.entity_id
_entity_poly.type
_entity_poly.pdbx_seq_one_letter_code
_entity_poly.pdbx_strand_id
1 'polypeptide(L)'
;MLRKISIFTTIFLRLVKMIIAPLVISTLVVGIAKMGDAKTLGRIFSKTFFLFICASLLSIALGLVVVNLFEPGVGINFVPHDAGAVATVQSEPFTLKVFISHAVPTSIVDAMARNEILQIVVFSIFLGCSLAAIGEKQNRSLKSSTHWST
;
A
#
# COMPACT_ATOMS: atom_id res chain seq x y z
N MET A 1 6.50 8.65 -34.98
CA MET A 1 7.50 7.89 -34.20
C MET A 1 7.13 7.78 -32.70
N LEU A 2 6.74 8.87 -32.02
CA LEU A 2 6.36 8.90 -30.59
C LEU A 2 5.15 8.01 -30.19
N ARG A 3 4.21 7.74 -31.12
CA ARG A 3 3.02 6.90 -30.86
C ARG A 3 3.33 5.42 -30.57
N LYS A 4 4.46 4.90 -31.11
CA LYS A 4 4.88 3.50 -30.90
C LYS A 4 5.45 3.26 -29.50
N ILE A 5 6.17 4.24 -28.94
CA ILE A 5 6.73 4.18 -27.58
C ILE A 5 5.61 4.16 -26.54
N SER A 6 4.55 4.95 -26.73
CA SER A 6 3.38 4.94 -25.84
C SER A 6 2.66 3.58 -25.79
N ILE A 7 2.56 2.86 -26.91
CA ILE A 7 2.00 1.50 -26.95
C ILE A 7 2.84 0.54 -26.09
N PHE A 8 4.16 0.58 -26.23
CA PHE A 8 5.07 -0.28 -25.48
C PHE A 8 4.98 0.01 -23.98
N THR A 9 5.04 1.28 -23.58
CA THR A 9 4.89 1.70 -22.19
C THR A 9 3.52 1.31 -21.62
N THR A 10 2.44 1.44 -22.38
CA THR A 10 1.08 1.08 -21.93
C THR A 10 0.95 -0.43 -21.68
N ILE A 11 1.47 -1.26 -22.59
CA ILE A 11 1.45 -2.72 -22.45
C ILE A 11 2.33 -3.14 -21.26
N PHE A 12 3.54 -2.60 -21.16
CA PHE A 12 4.44 -2.85 -20.04
C PHE A 12 3.78 -2.52 -18.68
N LEU A 13 3.17 -1.34 -18.55
CA LEU A 13 2.48 -0.96 -17.31
C LEU A 13 1.28 -1.86 -16.99
N ARG A 14 0.54 -2.36 -18.00
CA ARG A 14 -0.54 -3.33 -17.78
C ARG A 14 -0.01 -4.68 -17.27
N LEU A 15 1.11 -5.15 -17.82
CA LEU A 15 1.76 -6.39 -17.36
C LEU A 15 2.21 -6.26 -15.89
N VAL A 16 2.84 -5.13 -15.53
CA VAL A 16 3.25 -4.87 -14.14
C VAL A 16 2.02 -4.83 -13.21
N LYS A 17 0.95 -4.11 -13.59
CA LYS A 17 -0.29 -4.02 -12.80
C LYS A 17 -0.94 -5.38 -12.55
N MET A 18 -0.96 -6.26 -13.54
CA MET A 18 -1.52 -7.61 -13.42
C MET A 18 -0.78 -8.47 -12.36
N ILE A 19 0.53 -8.28 -12.22
CA ILE A 19 1.38 -9.04 -11.28
C ILE A 19 1.29 -8.48 -9.86
N ILE A 20 1.08 -7.17 -9.69
CA ILE A 20 1.08 -6.51 -8.38
C ILE A 20 0.04 -7.12 -7.45
N ALA A 21 -1.23 -7.27 -7.88
CA ALA A 21 -2.30 -7.73 -6.99
C ALA A 21 -2.05 -9.14 -6.42
N PRO A 22 -1.75 -10.19 -7.22
CA PRO A 22 -1.42 -11.51 -6.71
C PRO A 22 -0.15 -11.54 -5.83
N LEU A 23 0.88 -10.78 -6.23
CA LEU A 23 2.15 -10.73 -5.53
C LEU A 23 1.99 -10.12 -4.14
N VAL A 24 1.29 -8.99 -4.02
CA VAL A 24 1.04 -8.31 -2.73
C VAL A 24 0.28 -9.22 -1.78
N ILE A 25 -0.79 -9.89 -2.23
CA ILE A 25 -1.56 -10.81 -1.37
C ILE A 25 -0.68 -11.94 -0.87
N SER A 26 0.00 -12.66 -1.78
CA SER A 26 0.82 -13.80 -1.43
C SER A 26 1.95 -13.42 -0.47
N THR A 27 2.69 -12.34 -0.80
CA THR A 27 3.83 -11.91 0.01
C THR A 27 3.43 -11.43 1.40
N LEU A 28 2.34 -10.66 1.52
CA LEU A 28 1.87 -10.20 2.83
C LEU A 28 1.30 -11.33 3.66
N VAL A 29 0.47 -12.20 3.07
CA VAL A 29 -0.13 -13.33 3.79
C VAL A 29 0.96 -14.28 4.28
N VAL A 30 1.90 -14.70 3.41
CA VAL A 30 3.02 -15.58 3.78
C VAL A 30 3.95 -14.88 4.77
N GLY A 31 4.25 -13.59 4.58
CA GLY A 31 5.10 -12.81 5.47
C GLY A 31 4.55 -12.73 6.89
N ILE A 32 3.25 -12.46 7.02
CA ILE A 32 2.56 -12.38 8.31
C ILE A 32 2.41 -13.77 8.93
N ALA A 33 2.02 -14.78 8.15
CA ALA A 33 1.85 -16.14 8.64
C ALA A 33 3.16 -16.72 9.23
N LYS A 34 4.32 -16.38 8.65
CA LYS A 34 5.63 -16.81 9.16
C LYS A 34 6.02 -16.20 10.51
N MET A 35 5.47 -15.04 10.87
CA MET A 35 5.77 -14.41 12.16
C MET A 35 5.05 -15.11 13.32
N GLY A 36 3.94 -15.82 13.08
CA GLY A 36 3.20 -16.63 14.06
C GLY A 36 2.45 -15.81 15.13
N ASP A 37 3.06 -14.74 15.65
CA ASP A 37 2.54 -13.94 16.76
C ASP A 37 2.08 -12.54 16.31
N ALA A 38 0.78 -12.29 16.50
CA ALA A 38 0.14 -11.01 16.20
C ALA A 38 0.71 -9.84 17.03
N LYS A 39 1.18 -10.09 18.27
CA LYS A 39 1.80 -9.03 19.10
C LYS A 39 3.13 -8.58 18.52
N THR A 40 3.94 -9.54 18.08
CA THR A 40 5.23 -9.26 17.45
C THR A 40 5.05 -8.50 16.14
N LEU A 41 4.07 -8.88 15.31
CA LEU A 41 3.71 -8.15 14.09
C LEU A 41 3.36 -6.68 14.36
N GLY A 42 2.47 -6.43 15.34
CA GLY A 42 2.06 -5.07 15.71
C GLY A 42 3.23 -4.22 16.20
N ARG A 43 4.17 -4.80 16.96
CA ARG A 43 5.37 -4.09 17.43
C ARG A 43 6.32 -3.71 16.29
N ILE A 44 6.48 -4.60 15.31
CA ILE A 44 7.32 -4.32 14.14
C ILE A 44 6.65 -3.27 13.26
N PHE A 45 5.36 -3.43 12.96
CA PHE A 45 4.58 -2.48 12.17
C PHE A 45 4.62 -1.08 12.76
N SER A 46 4.42 -0.95 14.09
CA SER A 46 4.46 0.36 14.76
C SER A 46 5.84 1.04 14.64
N LYS A 47 6.94 0.30 14.80
CA LYS A 47 8.30 0.83 14.61
C LYS A 47 8.53 1.31 13.18
N THR A 48 8.13 0.50 12.19
CA THR A 48 8.27 0.85 10.78
C THR A 48 7.39 2.04 10.40
N PHE A 49 6.16 2.10 10.92
CA PHE A 49 5.23 3.20 10.68
C PHE A 49 5.74 4.52 11.26
N PHE A 50 6.28 4.48 12.48
CA PHE A 50 6.92 5.64 13.09
C PHE A 50 8.14 6.12 12.29
N LEU A 51 9.02 5.20 11.88
CA LEU A 51 10.16 5.53 11.03
C LEU A 51 9.73 6.11 9.67
N PHE A 52 8.66 5.57 9.06
CA PHE A 52 8.11 6.08 7.81
C PHE A 52 7.63 7.53 7.97
N ILE A 53 6.83 7.83 9.00
CA ILE A 53 6.35 9.20 9.27
C ILE A 53 7.52 10.16 9.50
N CYS A 54 8.47 9.78 10.35
CA CYS A 54 9.65 10.62 10.61
C CYS A 54 10.46 10.87 9.34
N ALA A 55 10.69 9.83 8.53
CA ALA A 55 11.40 9.95 7.26
C ALA A 55 10.62 10.80 6.24
N SER A 56 9.30 10.68 6.17
CA SER A 56 8.46 11.51 5.29
C SER A 56 8.49 12.98 5.70
N LEU A 57 8.38 13.29 7.00
CA LEU A 57 8.48 14.66 7.50
C LEU A 57 9.86 15.25 7.22
N LEU A 58 10.93 14.46 7.44
CA LEU A 58 12.30 14.88 7.14
C LEU A 58 12.48 15.14 5.64
N SER A 59 11.92 14.28 4.79
CA SER A 59 11.96 14.44 3.33
C SER A 59 11.24 15.70 2.87
N ILE A 60 10.05 15.99 3.40
CA ILE A 60 9.29 17.21 3.08
C ILE A 60 10.05 18.46 3.57
N ALA A 61 10.60 18.42 4.79
CA ALA A 61 11.38 19.53 5.33
C ALA A 61 12.61 19.84 4.48
N LEU A 62 13.38 18.82 4.09
CA LEU A 62 14.52 18.99 3.18
C LEU A 62 14.09 19.52 1.81
N GLY A 63 12.99 19.01 1.26
CA GLY A 63 12.42 19.51 0.00
C GLY A 63 12.06 20.99 0.07
N LEU A 64 11.43 21.43 1.16
CA LEU A 64 11.11 22.84 1.41
C LEU A 64 12.35 23.71 1.53
N VAL A 65 13.38 23.26 2.25
CA VAL A 65 14.64 23.99 2.38
C VAL A 65 15.33 24.17 1.03
N VAL A 66 15.42 23.10 0.23
CA VAL A 66 16.04 23.14 -1.10
C VAL A 66 15.25 24.04 -2.05
N VAL A 67 13.93 23.92 -2.08
CA VAL A 67 13.08 24.77 -2.94
C VAL A 67 13.17 26.24 -2.53
N ASN A 68 13.22 26.53 -1.24
CA ASN A 68 13.33 27.91 -0.77
C ASN A 68 14.72 28.51 -1.02
N LEU A 69 15.79 27.70 -1.05
CA LEU A 69 17.15 28.17 -1.30
C LEU A 69 17.49 28.33 -2.79
N PHE A 70 17.07 27.37 -3.62
CA PHE A 70 17.37 27.38 -5.05
C PHE A 70 16.31 28.12 -5.87
N GLU A 71 15.16 28.45 -5.25
CA GLU A 71 14.01 29.13 -5.85
C GLU A 71 13.75 28.70 -7.31
N PRO A 72 13.56 27.39 -7.57
CA PRO A 72 13.39 26.87 -8.92
C PRO A 72 12.04 27.35 -9.48
N GLY A 73 12.06 28.49 -10.14
CA GLY A 73 10.85 29.20 -10.60
C GLY A 73 11.09 30.66 -10.94
N VAL A 74 12.14 31.29 -10.41
CA VAL A 74 12.50 32.66 -10.79
C VAL A 74 12.91 32.69 -12.28
N GLY A 75 12.15 33.42 -13.08
CA GLY A 75 12.37 33.55 -14.53
C GLY A 75 11.55 32.60 -15.43
N ILE A 76 10.72 31.73 -14.88
CA ILE A 76 9.79 30.92 -15.68
C ILE A 76 8.56 31.77 -16.02
N ASN A 77 8.50 32.31 -17.23
CA ASN A 77 7.29 32.93 -17.77
C ASN A 77 6.27 31.83 -18.09
N PHE A 78 5.42 31.49 -17.12
CA PHE A 78 4.22 30.72 -17.38
C PHE A 78 3.26 31.59 -18.21
N VAL A 79 3.31 31.48 -19.54
CA VAL A 79 2.22 31.94 -20.39
C VAL A 79 1.01 31.07 -20.03
N PRO A 80 -0.05 31.60 -19.40
CA PRO A 80 -1.20 30.79 -19.02
C PRO A 80 -1.88 30.34 -20.29
N HIS A 81 -1.69 29.07 -20.68
CA HIS A 81 -2.52 28.46 -21.70
C HIS A 81 -3.87 28.16 -21.04
N ASP A 82 -4.86 28.98 -21.37
CA ASP A 82 -6.29 28.83 -21.05
C ASP A 82 -6.62 28.40 -19.61
N ALA A 83 -6.77 29.39 -18.73
CA ALA A 83 -7.31 29.27 -17.38
C ALA A 83 -8.74 28.68 -17.30
N GLY A 84 -9.38 28.36 -18.44
CA GLY A 84 -10.67 27.67 -18.52
C GLY A 84 -10.60 26.14 -18.44
N ALA A 85 -9.44 25.52 -18.66
CA ALA A 85 -9.32 24.05 -18.71
C ALA A 85 -9.01 23.40 -17.34
N VAL A 86 -8.67 24.18 -16.31
CA VAL A 86 -8.32 23.70 -14.97
C VAL A 86 -9.44 23.89 -13.94
N ALA A 87 -10.55 24.51 -14.32
CA ALA A 87 -11.64 24.86 -13.42
C ALA A 87 -12.64 23.72 -13.14
N THR A 88 -12.23 22.44 -13.13
CA THR A 88 -13.06 21.34 -12.60
C THR A 88 -12.25 20.12 -12.16
N VAL A 89 -11.06 20.29 -11.59
CA VAL A 89 -10.55 19.22 -10.70
C VAL A 89 -11.34 19.37 -9.41
N GLN A 90 -12.54 18.79 -9.38
CA GLN A 90 -13.26 18.56 -8.14
C GLN A 90 -12.37 17.63 -7.30
N SER A 91 -11.51 18.22 -6.47
CA SER A 91 -10.91 17.49 -5.37
C SER A 91 -12.07 17.04 -4.50
N GLU A 92 -12.47 15.78 -4.66
CA GLU A 92 -13.25 15.06 -3.65
C GLU A 92 -12.64 15.42 -2.29
N PRO A 93 -13.43 15.99 -1.36
CA PRO A 93 -12.90 16.42 -0.09
C PRO A 93 -12.30 15.19 0.57
N PHE A 94 -10.97 15.19 0.72
CA PHE A 94 -10.20 14.09 1.30
C PHE A 94 -10.54 13.98 2.78
N THR A 95 -11.73 13.45 3.05
CA THR A 95 -12.33 13.34 4.36
C THR A 95 -11.91 12.01 4.95
N LEU A 96 -11.45 12.01 6.20
CA LEU A 96 -11.01 10.80 6.91
C LEU A 96 -12.08 9.69 6.84
N LYS A 97 -13.36 10.06 6.86
CA LYS A 97 -14.50 9.14 6.69
C LYS A 97 -14.47 8.42 5.33
N VAL A 98 -14.20 9.15 4.24
CA VAL A 98 -14.11 8.60 2.87
C VAL A 98 -12.89 7.70 2.75
N PHE A 99 -11.73 8.11 3.30
CA PHE A 99 -10.53 7.28 3.31
C PHE A 99 -10.74 5.96 4.06
N ILE A 100 -11.34 6.01 5.26
CA ILE A 100 -11.62 4.80 6.06
C ILE A 100 -12.64 3.90 5.37
N SER A 101 -13.70 4.46 4.76
CA SER A 101 -14.66 3.64 4.02
C SER A 101 -14.04 2.98 2.78
N HIS A 102 -13.07 3.63 2.13
CA HIS A 102 -12.33 3.04 1.00
C HIS A 102 -11.24 2.06 1.43
N ALA A 103 -10.79 2.11 2.69
CA ALA A 103 -9.80 1.19 3.23
C ALA A 103 -10.37 -0.22 3.48
N VAL A 104 -11.64 -0.31 3.87
CA VAL A 104 -12.32 -1.58 4.10
C VAL A 104 -12.89 -2.08 2.76
N PRO A 105 -12.40 -3.22 2.22
CA PRO A 105 -12.93 -3.76 0.97
C PRO A 105 -14.38 -4.18 1.14
N THR A 106 -15.24 -3.77 0.21
CA THR A 106 -16.60 -4.33 0.07
C THR A 106 -16.56 -5.73 -0.55
N SER A 107 -15.59 -5.98 -1.44
CA SER A 107 -15.31 -7.27 -2.05
C SER A 107 -13.85 -7.36 -2.51
N ILE A 108 -13.20 -8.49 -2.24
CA ILE A 108 -11.80 -8.71 -2.66
C ILE A 108 -11.65 -8.80 -4.18
N VAL A 109 -12.65 -9.37 -4.86
CA VAL A 109 -12.59 -9.54 -6.32
C VAL A 109 -12.65 -8.19 -7.02
N ASP A 110 -13.47 -7.26 -6.51
CA ASP A 110 -13.53 -5.88 -7.03
C ASP A 110 -12.23 -5.11 -6.73
N ALA A 111 -11.69 -5.25 -5.52
CA ALA A 111 -10.41 -4.65 -5.14
C ALA A 111 -9.25 -5.10 -6.05
N MET A 112 -9.18 -6.39 -6.37
CA MET A 112 -8.18 -6.95 -7.28
C MET A 112 -8.43 -6.52 -8.73
N ALA A 113 -9.69 -6.48 -9.19
CA ALA A 113 -10.04 -6.05 -10.54
C ALA A 113 -9.71 -4.57 -10.77
N ARG A 114 -9.97 -3.72 -9.77
CA ARG A 114 -9.69 -2.27 -9.81
C ARG A 114 -8.25 -1.92 -9.42
N ASN A 115 -7.46 -2.89 -8.97
CA ASN A 115 -6.09 -2.68 -8.47
C ASN A 115 -6.03 -1.68 -7.31
N GLU A 116 -7.02 -1.74 -6.41
CA GLU A 116 -7.08 -0.91 -5.20
C GLU A 116 -6.12 -1.44 -4.14
N ILE A 117 -4.86 -0.97 -4.19
CA ILE A 117 -3.76 -1.48 -3.35
C ILE A 117 -4.11 -1.40 -1.87
N LEU A 118 -4.74 -0.31 -1.41
CA LEU A 118 -5.10 -0.13 -0.01
C LEU A 118 -6.01 -1.26 0.49
N GLN A 119 -7.06 -1.57 -0.28
CA GLN A 119 -8.02 -2.63 0.04
C GLN A 119 -7.37 -4.02 0.04
N ILE A 120 -6.51 -4.28 -0.94
CA ILE A 120 -5.76 -5.53 -1.06
C ILE A 120 -4.84 -5.74 0.16
N VAL A 121 -4.13 -4.70 0.59
CA VAL A 121 -3.24 -4.75 1.76
C VAL A 121 -4.02 -4.99 3.05
N VAL A 122 -5.12 -4.25 3.27
CA VAL A 122 -5.96 -4.41 4.47
C VAL A 122 -6.51 -5.84 4.56
N PHE A 123 -7.09 -6.37 3.48
CA PHE A 123 -7.56 -7.75 3.45
C PHE A 123 -6.44 -8.76 3.74
N SER A 124 -5.27 -8.60 3.11
CA SER A 124 -4.14 -9.51 3.26
C SER A 124 -3.62 -9.57 4.69
N ILE A 125 -3.66 -8.45 5.41
CA ILE A 125 -3.29 -8.39 6.83
C ILE A 125 -4.29 -9.20 7.67
N PHE A 126 -5.59 -9.02 7.46
CA PHE A 126 -6.61 -9.80 8.17
C PHE A 126 -6.50 -11.30 7.86
N LEU A 127 -6.34 -11.67 6.59
CA LEU A 127 -6.18 -13.06 6.17
C LEU A 127 -4.90 -13.68 6.74
N GLY A 128 -3.77 -12.96 6.69
CA GLY A 128 -2.50 -13.38 7.25
C GLY A 128 -2.57 -13.60 8.76
N CYS A 129 -3.17 -12.67 9.50
CA CYS A 129 -3.39 -12.81 10.94
C CYS A 129 -4.30 -14.00 11.28
N SER A 130 -5.37 -14.22 10.49
CA SER A 130 -6.28 -15.35 10.68
C SER A 130 -5.58 -16.70 10.45
N LEU A 131 -4.75 -16.79 9.42
CA LEU A 131 -3.97 -18.00 9.12
C LEU A 131 -2.90 -18.27 10.20
N ALA A 132 -2.23 -17.21 10.68
CA ALA A 132 -1.26 -17.33 11.78
C ALA A 132 -1.91 -17.90 13.05
N ALA A 133 -3.09 -17.41 13.42
CA ALA A 133 -3.83 -17.88 14.59
C ALA A 133 -4.25 -19.36 14.50
N ILE A 134 -4.56 -19.85 13.30
CA ILE A 134 -4.88 -21.27 13.06
C ILE A 134 -3.63 -22.14 13.20
N GLY A 135 -2.48 -21.69 12.68
CA GLY A 135 -1.20 -22.41 12.77
C GLY A 135 -0.74 -22.67 14.21
N GLU A 136 -0.93 -21.70 15.11
CA GLU A 136 -0.62 -21.88 16.54
C GLU A 136 -1.51 -22.95 17.20
N LYS A 137 -2.79 -22.98 16.85
CA LYS A 137 -3.76 -23.96 17.39
C LYS A 137 -3.42 -25.39 16.97
N GLN A 138 -2.95 -25.57 15.74
CA GLN A 138 -2.54 -26.88 15.21
C GLN A 138 -1.27 -27.40 15.90
N ASN A 139 -0.26 -26.55 16.09
CA ASN A 139 0.97 -26.92 16.80
C ASN A 139 0.73 -27.27 18.28
N ARG A 140 -0.24 -26.63 18.94
CA ARG A 140 -0.67 -26.98 20.30
C ARG A 140 -1.31 -28.37 20.37
N SER A 141 -2.17 -28.71 19.41
CA SER A 141 -2.88 -30.00 19.36
C SER A 141 -1.92 -31.16 19.15
N LEU A 142 -0.92 -31.01 18.26
CA LEU A 142 0.07 -32.04 17.96
C LEU A 142 0.96 -32.35 19.18
N LYS A 143 1.34 -31.34 19.98
CA LYS A 143 2.11 -31.52 21.22
C LYS A 143 1.34 -32.24 22.34
N SER A 144 0.00 -32.19 22.33
CA SER A 144 -0.83 -32.86 23.35
C SER A 144 -1.01 -34.37 23.09
N SER A 145 -0.87 -34.81 21.84
CA SER A 145 -1.03 -36.21 21.44
C SER A 145 0.25 -37.04 21.64
N THR A 146 1.43 -36.41 21.64
CA THR A 146 2.73 -37.10 21.77
C THR A 146 3.10 -37.50 23.21
N HIS A 147 2.23 -37.27 24.20
CA HIS A 147 2.49 -37.63 25.61
C HIS A 147 1.80 -38.95 26.04
N TRP A 148 1.26 -39.74 25.10
CA TRP A 148 0.61 -41.03 25.38
C TRP A 148 1.48 -42.27 25.08
N SER A 149 2.79 -42.10 24.86
CA SER A 149 3.69 -43.23 24.54
C SER A 149 5.01 -43.23 25.34
N THR A 150 4.92 -43.05 26.65
CA THR A 150 5.85 -43.61 27.64
C THR A 150 5.06 -44.10 28.84
#